data_AF-A0A6J4V9U9-F1
#
_entry.id   AF-A0A6J4V9U9-F1
#
_cell.length_a   1.000
_cell.length_b   1.000
_cell.length_c   1.000
_cell.angle_alpha   90.00
_cell.angle_beta   90.00
_cell.angle_gamma   90.00
#
_symmetry.space_group_name_H-M   'P 1'
#
loop_
_entity.id
_entity.type
_entity.pdbx_description
1 polymer ?
#
loop_
_entity_poly.entity_id
_entity_poly.type
_entity_poly.pdbx_seq_one_letter_code
_entity_poly.pdbx_strand_id
1 'polypeptide(L)'
;MMTAEKKTGEAAMDRSLSDDVYLLAGILGEVIQSLAGPDAFALEEEVRALAKRLRSGDHDAGPLLEQEVHDADTAELRILIRAFTNYFQLINLAEDNERIRRVHRREHAHPDEPRRGSIREAILLLARRGMDAAEVQALLDGAQVRLVLTAHPTEARRRTVIDKLARIFAAIRDLDERRALPHEVDRARARIASTIAELWSSNE
;
A
#
# COMPACT_ATOMS: atom_id res chain seq x y z
N MET A 1 -23.24 32.89 -31.88
CA MET A 1 -22.29 31.82 -32.28
C MET A 1 -21.37 31.56 -31.09
N MET A 2 -21.83 30.74 -30.14
CA MET A 2 -21.07 30.36 -28.94
C MET A 2 -20.69 28.89 -29.10
N THR A 3 -19.42 28.60 -29.31
CA THR A 3 -18.85 27.26 -29.18
C THR A 3 -18.00 27.28 -27.91
N ALA A 4 -18.63 26.91 -26.79
CA ALA A 4 -17.91 26.61 -25.57
C ALA A 4 -17.25 25.23 -25.71
N GLU A 5 -15.94 25.23 -25.51
CA GLU A 5 -15.06 24.07 -25.58
C GLU A 5 -15.56 22.93 -24.68
N LYS A 6 -15.57 21.72 -25.25
CA LYS A 6 -15.76 20.47 -24.52
C LYS A 6 -14.70 20.39 -23.41
N LYS A 7 -15.15 20.25 -22.17
CA LYS A 7 -14.34 19.80 -21.02
C LYS A 7 -13.77 18.39 -21.30
N THR A 8 -12.65 18.31 -22.00
CA THR A 8 -11.80 17.12 -22.01
C THR A 8 -10.95 17.13 -20.74
N GLY A 9 -11.56 16.65 -19.67
CA GLY A 9 -10.95 16.56 -18.35
C GLY A 9 -11.81 15.76 -17.38
N GLU A 10 -12.56 14.77 -17.85
CA GLU A 10 -13.08 13.74 -16.95
C GLU A 10 -11.89 12.94 -16.44
N ALA A 11 -11.66 13.07 -15.13
CA ALA A 11 -10.62 12.42 -14.38
C ALA A 11 -10.53 10.93 -14.77
N ALA A 12 -9.31 10.43 -14.96
CA ALA A 12 -9.12 8.98 -14.84
C ALA A 12 -9.78 8.57 -13.51
N MET A 13 -10.61 7.53 -13.52
CA MET A 13 -11.21 6.93 -12.32
C MET A 13 -10.17 6.90 -11.20
N ASP A 14 -10.24 7.85 -10.26
CA ASP A 14 -9.21 8.02 -9.24
C ASP A 14 -9.42 6.86 -8.25
N ARG A 15 -8.60 5.82 -8.40
CA ARG A 15 -8.65 4.64 -7.53
C ARG A 15 -8.55 5.10 -6.08
N SER A 16 -9.37 4.50 -5.23
CA SER A 16 -9.40 4.77 -3.80
C SER A 16 -8.54 3.78 -3.02
N LEU A 17 -8.28 4.07 -1.75
CA LEU A 17 -7.67 3.09 -0.84
C LEU A 17 -8.50 1.80 -0.79
N SER A 18 -9.82 1.92 -0.79
CA SER A 18 -10.72 0.77 -0.77
C SER A 18 -10.56 -0.10 -2.02
N ASP A 19 -10.41 0.50 -3.20
CA ASP A 19 -10.20 -0.25 -4.45
C ASP A 19 -8.91 -1.07 -4.42
N ASP A 20 -7.82 -0.50 -3.87
CA ASP A 20 -6.55 -1.23 -3.71
C ASP A 20 -6.67 -2.35 -2.68
N VAL A 21 -7.31 -2.09 -1.54
CA VAL A 21 -7.53 -3.10 -0.50
C VAL A 21 -8.35 -4.26 -1.05
N TYR A 22 -9.44 -3.99 -1.77
CA TYR A 22 -10.26 -5.04 -2.37
C TYR A 22 -9.49 -5.83 -3.44
N LEU A 23 -8.73 -5.14 -4.29
CA LEU A 23 -7.91 -5.81 -5.31
C LEU A 23 -6.89 -6.76 -4.66
N LEU A 24 -6.11 -6.27 -3.69
CA LEU A 24 -5.04 -7.05 -3.08
C LEU A 24 -5.58 -8.18 -2.20
N ALA A 25 -6.64 -7.92 -1.41
CA ALA A 25 -7.27 -8.95 -0.59
C ALA A 25 -7.95 -10.03 -1.44
N GLY A 26 -8.60 -9.64 -2.54
CA GLY A 26 -9.21 -10.59 -3.49
C GLY A 26 -8.17 -11.49 -4.14
N ILE A 27 -7.07 -10.91 -4.64
CA ILE A 27 -5.97 -11.70 -5.22
C ILE A 27 -5.31 -12.60 -4.18
N LEU A 28 -5.12 -12.14 -2.94
CA LEU A 28 -4.60 -12.97 -1.86
C LEU A 28 -5.53 -14.17 -1.59
N GLY A 29 -6.84 -13.95 -1.55
CA GLY A 29 -7.84 -15.03 -1.40
C GLY A 29 -7.75 -16.06 -2.53
N GLU A 30 -7.66 -15.61 -3.78
CA GLU A 30 -7.46 -16.49 -4.95
C GLU A 30 -6.17 -17.32 -4.83
N VAL A 31 -5.09 -16.71 -4.33
CA VAL A 31 -3.81 -17.40 -4.11
C VAL A 31 -3.90 -18.43 -2.99
N ILE A 32 -4.55 -18.09 -1.86
CA ILE A 32 -4.77 -19.04 -0.76
C ILE A 32 -5.58 -20.23 -1.26
N GLN A 33 -6.71 -19.97 -1.93
CA GLN A 33 -7.56 -21.03 -2.46
C GLN A 33 -6.81 -21.92 -3.46
N SER A 34 -5.97 -21.34 -4.31
CA SER A 34 -5.22 -22.08 -5.34
C SER A 34 -4.06 -22.90 -4.78
N LEU A 35 -3.36 -22.40 -3.74
CA LEU A 35 -2.12 -23.01 -3.24
C LEU A 35 -2.28 -23.78 -1.93
N ALA A 36 -3.28 -23.44 -1.11
CA ALA A 36 -3.56 -24.07 0.17
C ALA A 36 -4.93 -24.76 0.24
N GLY A 37 -5.77 -24.56 -0.78
CA GLY A 37 -7.06 -25.23 -0.92
C GLY A 37 -8.24 -24.44 -0.33
N PRO A 38 -9.47 -24.93 -0.58
CA PRO A 38 -10.70 -24.25 -0.15
C PRO A 38 -10.86 -24.20 1.37
N ASP A 39 -10.45 -25.25 2.08
CA ASP A 39 -10.58 -25.31 3.55
C ASP A 39 -9.70 -24.27 4.24
N ALA A 40 -8.47 -24.09 3.73
CA ALA A 40 -7.53 -23.06 4.20
C ALA A 40 -8.10 -21.63 4.00
N PHE A 41 -8.75 -21.40 2.86
CA PHE A 41 -9.41 -20.12 2.58
C PHE A 41 -10.62 -19.90 3.48
N ALA A 42 -11.43 -20.94 3.71
CA ALA A 42 -12.59 -20.86 4.59
C ALA A 42 -12.19 -20.55 6.04
N LEU A 43 -11.16 -21.22 6.56
CA LEU A 43 -10.61 -20.96 7.88
C LEU A 43 -10.12 -19.50 8.02
N GLU A 44 -9.40 -18.99 7.02
CA GLU A 44 -8.91 -17.62 7.02
C GLU A 44 -10.05 -16.59 7.03
N GLU A 45 -11.07 -16.80 6.20
CA GLU A 45 -12.23 -15.90 6.12
C GLU A 45 -13.08 -15.94 7.40
N GLU A 46 -13.24 -17.10 8.05
CA GLU A 46 -13.94 -17.22 9.33
C GLU A 46 -13.22 -16.44 10.43
N VAL A 47 -11.90 -16.67 10.59
CA VAL A 47 -11.06 -15.95 11.56
C VAL A 47 -11.09 -14.44 11.28
N ARG A 48 -11.03 -14.03 10.01
CA ARG A 48 -11.13 -12.62 9.60
C ARG A 48 -12.49 -12.02 9.92
N ALA A 49 -13.58 -12.76 9.71
CA ALA A 49 -14.94 -12.32 10.00
C ALA A 49 -15.15 -12.11 11.50
N LEU A 50 -14.70 -13.05 12.33
CA LEU A 50 -14.73 -12.95 13.79
C LEU A 50 -13.92 -11.74 14.29
N ALA A 51 -12.70 -11.54 13.77
CA ALA A 51 -11.87 -10.38 14.11
C ALA A 51 -12.54 -9.04 13.73
N LYS A 52 -13.21 -8.97 12.57
CA LYS A 52 -13.97 -7.79 12.15
C LYS A 52 -15.17 -7.52 13.06
N ARG A 53 -15.93 -8.57 13.41
CA ARG A 53 -17.07 -8.47 14.34
C ARG A 53 -16.61 -7.94 15.71
N LEU A 54 -15.56 -8.55 16.27
CA LEU A 54 -14.98 -8.09 17.54
C LEU A 54 -14.57 -6.62 17.49
N ARG A 55 -13.88 -6.20 16.42
CA ARG A 55 -13.50 -4.79 16.22
C ARG A 55 -14.70 -3.85 16.11
N SER A 56 -15.83 -4.33 15.59
CA SER A 56 -17.07 -3.55 15.47
C SER A 56 -17.88 -3.45 16.78
N GLY A 57 -17.42 -4.07 17.87
CA GLY A 57 -18.05 -4.01 19.19
C GLY A 57 -18.88 -5.24 19.55
N ASP A 58 -18.87 -6.29 18.73
CA ASP A 58 -19.47 -7.58 19.07
C ASP A 58 -18.54 -8.37 19.99
N HIS A 59 -18.76 -8.25 21.30
CA HIS A 59 -17.92 -8.90 22.31
C HIS A 59 -18.06 -10.43 22.31
N ASP A 60 -19.13 -10.99 21.76
CA ASP A 60 -19.33 -12.45 21.66
C ASP A 60 -18.42 -13.07 20.60
N ALA A 61 -17.91 -12.28 19.65
CA ALA A 61 -16.95 -12.74 18.65
C ALA A 61 -15.55 -13.04 19.24
N GLY A 62 -15.21 -12.46 20.40
CA GLY A 62 -13.92 -12.66 21.06
C GLY A 62 -13.68 -14.11 21.48
N PRO A 63 -14.56 -14.71 22.31
CA PRO A 63 -14.47 -16.11 22.69
C PRO A 63 -14.51 -17.08 21.50
N LEU A 64 -15.30 -16.78 20.47
CA LEU A 64 -15.36 -17.58 19.25
C LEU A 64 -14.03 -17.57 18.49
N LEU A 65 -13.42 -16.38 18.33
CA LEU A 65 -12.11 -16.25 17.70
C LEU A 65 -11.02 -16.99 18.48
N GLU A 66 -11.04 -16.90 19.80
CA GLU A 66 -10.11 -17.63 20.66
C GLU A 66 -10.27 -19.15 20.49
N GLN A 67 -11.51 -19.63 20.42
CA GLN A 67 -11.79 -21.05 20.21
C GLN A 67 -11.31 -21.54 18.84
N GLU A 68 -11.58 -20.82 17.75
CA GLU A 68 -11.10 -21.19 16.41
C GLU A 68 -9.57 -21.30 16.36
N VAL A 69 -8.85 -20.38 17.00
CA VAL A 69 -7.39 -20.44 17.07
C VAL A 69 -6.89 -21.57 17.97
N HIS A 70 -7.60 -21.88 19.06
CA HIS A 70 -7.26 -22.96 19.97
C HIS A 70 -7.47 -24.34 19.35
N ASP A 71 -8.55 -24.51 18.58
CA ASP A 71 -8.94 -25.78 17.97
C ASP A 71 -8.15 -26.08 16.68
N ALA A 72 -7.55 -25.05 16.07
CA ALA A 72 -6.71 -25.18 14.89
C ALA A 72 -5.42 -26.00 15.14
N ASP A 73 -5.12 -26.91 14.22
CA ASP A 73 -3.88 -27.67 14.25
C ASP A 73 -2.67 -26.82 13.84
N THR A 74 -1.45 -27.39 13.95
CA THR A 74 -0.23 -26.64 13.62
C THR A 74 -0.15 -26.26 12.13
N ALA A 75 -0.76 -27.02 11.22
CA ALA A 75 -0.78 -26.70 9.80
C ALA A 75 -1.74 -25.54 9.51
N GLU A 76 -2.92 -25.56 10.11
CA GLU A 76 -3.94 -24.51 10.06
C GLU A 76 -3.40 -23.20 10.65
N LEU A 77 -2.76 -23.25 11.82
CA LEU A 77 -2.11 -22.08 12.42
C LEU A 77 -1.02 -21.48 11.52
N ARG A 78 -0.22 -22.31 10.83
CA ARG A 78 0.77 -21.82 9.86
C ARG A 78 0.12 -21.11 8.68
N ILE A 79 -1.01 -21.62 8.19
CA ILE A 79 -1.80 -20.99 7.12
C ILE A 79 -2.30 -19.62 7.58
N LEU A 80 -2.91 -19.56 8.77
CA LEU A 80 -3.43 -18.32 9.35
C LEU A 80 -2.33 -17.27 9.53
N ILE A 81 -1.20 -17.63 10.15
CA ILE A 81 -0.06 -16.73 10.34
C ILE A 81 0.41 -16.14 9.01
N ARG A 82 0.56 -16.99 7.99
CA ARG A 82 1.05 -16.58 6.67
C ARG A 82 0.03 -15.71 5.93
N ALA A 83 -1.24 -16.05 6.00
CA ALA A 83 -2.31 -15.28 5.39
C ALA A 83 -2.40 -13.88 5.99
N PHE A 84 -2.47 -13.76 7.32
CA PHE A 84 -2.54 -12.45 7.97
C PHE A 84 -1.25 -11.65 7.82
N THR A 85 -0.08 -12.29 7.87
CA THR A 85 1.20 -11.60 7.59
C THR A 85 1.21 -10.98 6.20
N ASN A 86 0.85 -11.75 5.17
CA ASN A 86 0.78 -11.25 3.80
C ASN A 86 -0.33 -10.19 3.64
N TYR A 87 -1.50 -10.41 4.24
CA TYR A 87 -2.61 -9.44 4.23
C TYR A 87 -2.18 -8.08 4.79
N PHE A 88 -1.55 -8.04 5.96
CA PHE A 88 -1.08 -6.79 6.56
C PHE A 88 0.03 -6.13 5.74
N GLN A 89 0.95 -6.90 5.16
CA GLN A 89 1.95 -6.35 4.24
C GLN A 89 1.29 -5.69 3.02
N LEU A 90 0.27 -6.33 2.44
CA LEU A 90 -0.45 -5.81 1.27
C LEU A 90 -1.28 -4.57 1.61
N ILE A 91 -1.94 -4.54 2.77
CA ILE A 91 -2.67 -3.34 3.22
C ILE A 91 -1.73 -2.17 3.41
N ASN A 92 -0.56 -2.38 4.02
CA ASN A 92 0.42 -1.32 4.19
C ASN A 92 0.83 -0.72 2.83
N LEU A 93 0.98 -1.55 1.79
CA LEU A 93 1.25 -1.05 0.43
C LEU A 93 0.11 -0.19 -0.12
N ALA A 94 -1.15 -0.60 0.09
CA ALA A 94 -2.31 0.19 -0.32
C ALA A 94 -2.38 1.54 0.42
N GLU A 95 -2.10 1.56 1.72
CA GLU A 95 -2.06 2.78 2.53
C GLU A 95 -0.92 3.72 2.10
N ASP A 96 0.27 3.18 1.84
CA ASP A 96 1.40 3.95 1.33
C ASP A 96 1.10 4.55 -0.05
N ASN A 97 0.40 3.80 -0.91
CA ASN A 97 0.00 4.28 -2.22
C ASN A 97 -1.06 5.40 -2.11
N GLU A 98 -2.07 5.25 -1.27
CA GLU A 98 -3.05 6.30 -0.98
C GLU A 98 -2.38 7.56 -0.38
N ARG A 99 -1.35 7.39 0.47
CA ARG A 99 -0.57 8.54 0.98
C ARG A 99 0.08 9.32 -0.17
N ILE A 100 0.65 8.62 -1.16
CA ILE A 100 1.21 9.24 -2.37
C ILE A 100 0.11 9.95 -3.16
N ARG A 101 -1.04 9.30 -3.39
CA ARG A 101 -2.19 9.92 -4.08
C ARG A 101 -2.63 11.22 -3.40
N ARG A 102 -2.72 11.23 -2.06
CA ARG A 102 -3.08 12.44 -1.30
C ARG A 102 -2.09 13.58 -1.50
N VAL A 103 -0.79 13.26 -1.56
CA VAL A 103 0.25 14.26 -1.86
C VAL A 103 0.04 14.83 -3.27
N HIS A 104 -0.13 13.98 -4.28
CA HIS A 104 -0.37 14.42 -5.66
C HIS A 104 -1.65 15.22 -5.80
N ARG A 105 -2.78 14.75 -5.26
CA ARG A 105 -4.06 15.47 -5.28
C ARG A 105 -3.93 16.87 -4.67
N ARG A 106 -3.21 16.99 -3.55
CA ARG A 106 -2.96 18.29 -2.92
C ARG A 106 -2.13 19.21 -3.80
N GLU A 107 -1.03 18.71 -4.35
CA GLU A 107 -0.14 19.47 -5.23
C GLU A 107 -0.83 19.89 -6.53
N HIS A 108 -1.71 19.05 -7.09
CA HIS A 108 -2.54 19.41 -8.24
C HIS A 108 -3.62 20.45 -7.91
N ALA A 109 -4.23 20.37 -6.72
CA ALA A 109 -5.25 21.32 -6.30
C ALA A 109 -4.69 22.71 -5.95
N HIS A 110 -3.43 22.77 -5.48
CA HIS A 110 -2.77 24.01 -5.08
C HIS A 110 -1.34 24.08 -5.66
N PRO A 111 -1.20 24.17 -7.00
CA PRO A 111 0.11 24.05 -7.67
C PRO A 111 1.08 25.18 -7.28
N ASP A 112 0.54 26.35 -6.96
CA ASP A 112 1.33 27.52 -6.60
C ASP A 112 1.68 27.58 -5.10
N GLU A 113 1.02 26.77 -4.27
CA GLU A 113 1.28 26.70 -2.83
C GLU A 113 2.32 25.63 -2.50
N PRO A 114 3.38 25.96 -1.74
CA PRO A 114 4.35 24.95 -1.36
C PRO A 114 3.72 23.96 -0.37
N ARG A 115 3.96 22.66 -0.56
CA ARG A 115 3.56 21.65 0.43
C ARG A 115 4.30 21.90 1.75
N ARG A 116 3.59 21.84 2.88
CA ARG A 116 4.20 21.93 4.21
C ARG A 116 5.29 20.88 4.41
N GLY A 117 6.46 21.28 4.88
CA GLY A 117 7.66 20.46 5.03
C GLY A 117 8.36 20.11 3.71
N SER A 118 8.02 20.76 2.59
CA SER A 118 8.71 20.56 1.31
C SER A 118 9.94 21.45 1.17
N ILE A 119 10.84 21.06 0.27
CA ILE A 119 12.00 21.87 -0.11
C ILE A 119 11.57 23.24 -0.65
N ARG A 120 10.48 23.30 -1.43
CA ARG A 120 9.92 24.56 -1.95
C ARG A 120 9.47 25.50 -0.83
N GLU A 121 8.81 24.98 0.20
CA GLU A 121 8.42 25.78 1.38
C GLU A 121 9.67 26.31 2.10
N ALA A 122 10.68 25.45 2.29
CA ALA A 122 11.93 25.83 2.95
C ALA A 122 12.64 26.97 2.19
N ILE A 123 12.78 26.86 0.87
CA ILE A 123 13.39 27.93 0.04
C ILE A 123 12.60 29.24 0.16
N LEU A 124 11.27 29.18 0.05
CA LEU A 124 10.42 30.38 0.19
C LEU A 124 10.50 30.98 1.59
N LEU A 125 10.68 30.17 2.63
CA LEU A 125 10.88 30.63 3.99
C LEU A 125 12.23 31.36 4.15
N LEU A 126 13.31 30.84 3.55
CA LEU A 126 14.62 31.49 3.57
C LEU A 126 14.59 32.82 2.79
N ALA A 127 13.99 32.83 1.60
CA ALA A 127 13.81 34.05 0.81
C ALA A 127 13.01 35.13 1.57
N ARG A 128 11.92 34.75 2.26
CA ARG A 128 11.15 35.68 3.12
C ARG A 128 11.93 36.23 4.31
N ARG A 129 13.01 35.56 4.72
CA ARG A 129 13.93 36.03 5.76
C ARG A 129 15.06 36.90 5.20
N GLY A 130 15.02 37.20 3.90
CA GLY A 130 15.99 38.08 3.24
C GLY A 130 17.23 37.37 2.71
N MET A 131 17.27 36.03 2.74
CA MET A 131 18.39 35.30 2.14
C MET A 131 18.30 35.35 0.62
N ASP A 132 19.39 35.73 -0.03
CA ASP A 132 19.50 35.70 -1.48
C ASP A 132 19.86 34.30 -2.00
N ALA A 133 19.84 34.15 -3.33
CA ALA A 133 20.10 32.86 -3.97
C ALA A 133 21.54 32.36 -3.74
N ALA A 134 22.53 33.26 -3.65
CA ALA A 134 23.93 32.90 -3.45
C ALA A 134 24.16 32.41 -2.01
N GLU A 135 23.53 33.03 -1.03
CA GLU A 135 23.57 32.61 0.37
C GLU A 135 22.89 31.24 0.56
N VAL A 136 21.74 31.02 -0.08
CA VAL A 136 21.08 29.70 -0.08
C VAL A 136 21.95 28.66 -0.76
N GLN A 137 22.59 28.98 -1.88
CA GLN A 137 23.51 28.06 -2.57
C GLN A 137 24.69 27.67 -1.67
N ALA A 138 25.34 28.65 -1.03
CA ALA A 138 26.46 28.40 -0.12
C ALA A 138 26.07 27.50 1.08
N LEU A 139 24.85 27.66 1.60
CA LEU A 139 24.30 26.77 2.64
C LEU A 139 24.13 25.33 2.12
N LEU A 140 23.57 25.18 0.91
CA LEU A 140 23.36 23.87 0.29
C LEU A 140 24.67 23.17 -0.08
N ASP A 141 25.69 23.91 -0.50
CA ASP A 141 27.02 23.37 -0.82
C ASP A 141 27.68 22.71 0.41
N GLY A 142 27.38 23.20 1.61
CA GLY A 142 27.84 22.63 2.88
C GLY A 142 26.88 21.62 3.52
N ALA A 143 25.68 21.43 2.98
CA ALA A 143 24.66 20.60 3.61
C ALA A 143 24.97 19.10 3.46
N GLN A 144 24.99 18.37 4.58
CA GLN A 144 25.16 16.92 4.58
C GLN A 144 24.00 16.23 5.28
N VAL A 145 23.37 15.29 4.58
CA VAL A 145 22.38 14.36 5.16
C VAL A 145 23.02 12.98 5.23
N ARG A 146 23.18 12.42 6.44
CA ARG A 146 23.67 11.06 6.65
C ARG A 146 22.57 10.21 7.26
N LEU A 147 22.07 9.26 6.48
CA LEU A 147 21.12 8.27 6.96
C LEU A 147 21.89 7.17 7.71
N VAL A 148 21.64 7.05 9.01
CA VAL A 148 22.18 5.95 9.82
C VAL A 148 21.07 4.92 9.97
N LEU A 149 21.18 3.83 9.21
CA LEU A 149 20.26 2.72 9.33
C LEU A 149 20.58 1.96 10.61
N THR A 150 19.64 1.94 11.55
CA THR A 150 19.72 1.13 12.76
C THR A 150 19.02 -0.19 12.52
N ALA A 151 19.53 -1.28 13.06
CA ALA A 151 18.79 -2.53 13.09
C ALA A 151 17.50 -2.32 13.89
N HIS A 152 16.35 -2.69 13.31
CA HIS A 152 15.11 -2.77 14.07
C HIS A 152 15.08 -4.14 14.78
N PRO A 153 15.00 -4.19 16.11
CA PRO A 153 15.23 -5.42 16.89
C PRO A 153 14.25 -6.57 16.59
N THR A 154 13.12 -6.28 15.93
CA THR A 154 12.05 -7.24 15.62
C THR A 154 11.72 -7.35 14.12
N GLU A 155 12.37 -6.57 13.26
CA GLU A 155 11.95 -6.40 11.85
C GLU A 155 13.12 -6.59 10.88
N ALA A 156 13.87 -7.68 11.05
CA ALA A 156 14.79 -8.15 10.01
C ALA A 156 13.98 -8.73 8.84
N ARG A 157 13.34 -7.85 8.04
CA ARG A 157 12.68 -8.25 6.80
C ARG A 157 13.75 -8.69 5.80
N ARG A 158 13.63 -9.93 5.31
CA ARG A 158 14.55 -10.45 4.30
C ARG A 158 14.43 -9.63 3.02
N ARG A 159 15.58 -9.45 2.34
CA ARG A 159 15.66 -8.66 1.11
C ARG A 159 14.69 -9.14 0.04
N THR A 160 14.49 -10.45 -0.06
CA THR A 160 13.55 -11.14 -0.94
C THR A 160 12.10 -10.69 -0.76
N VAL A 161 11.64 -10.51 0.48
CA VAL A 161 10.28 -10.02 0.78
C VAL A 161 10.15 -8.56 0.35
N ILE A 162 11.14 -7.74 0.67
CA ILE A 162 11.16 -6.31 0.29
C ILE A 162 11.05 -6.14 -1.23
N ASP A 163 11.85 -6.90 -2.00
CA ASP A 163 11.85 -6.79 -3.46
C ASP A 163 10.51 -7.25 -4.08
N LYS A 164 9.86 -8.27 -3.51
CA LYS A 164 8.52 -8.70 -3.94
C LYS A 164 7.44 -7.67 -3.62
N LEU A 165 7.46 -7.09 -2.42
CA LEU A 165 6.53 -6.02 -2.04
C LEU A 165 6.72 -4.78 -2.93
N ALA A 166 7.96 -4.42 -3.26
CA ALA A 166 8.26 -3.33 -4.18
C ALA A 166 7.70 -3.57 -5.60
N ARG A 167 7.74 -4.81 -6.09
CA ARG A 167 7.14 -5.19 -7.39
C ARG A 167 5.62 -5.02 -7.38
N ILE A 168 4.95 -5.43 -6.31
CA ILE A 168 3.49 -5.26 -6.15
C ILE A 168 3.15 -3.77 -6.10
N PHE A 169 3.87 -3.01 -5.29
CA PHE A 169 3.69 -1.57 -5.16
C PHE A 169 3.84 -0.83 -6.49
N ALA A 170 4.87 -1.17 -7.28
CA ALA A 170 5.07 -0.60 -8.61
C ALA A 170 3.91 -0.91 -9.57
N ALA A 171 3.34 -2.12 -9.51
CA ALA A 171 2.19 -2.49 -10.33
C ALA A 171 0.92 -1.72 -9.95
N ILE A 172 0.69 -1.45 -8.66
CA ILE A 172 -0.43 -0.61 -8.20
C ILE A 172 -0.23 0.83 -8.69
N ARG A 173 0.98 1.38 -8.53
CA ARG A 173 1.29 2.74 -9.00
C ARG A 173 1.12 2.90 -10.51
N ASP A 174 1.57 1.93 -11.30
CA ASP A 174 1.37 1.93 -12.75
C ASP A 174 -0.12 2.00 -13.14
N LEU A 175 -1.01 1.38 -12.33
CA LEU A 175 -2.46 1.44 -12.54
C LEU A 175 -3.06 2.81 -12.21
N ASP A 176 -2.44 3.58 -11.32
CA ASP A 176 -2.88 4.94 -10.98
C ASP A 176 -2.37 5.99 -11.98
N GLU A 177 -1.12 5.85 -12.42
CA GLU A 177 -0.44 6.86 -13.23
C GLU A 177 -0.85 6.81 -14.72
N ARG A 178 -1.42 5.69 -15.17
CA ARG A 178 -1.77 5.47 -16.57
C ARG A 178 -3.28 5.27 -16.73
N ARG A 179 -3.84 5.84 -17.81
CA ARG A 179 -5.12 5.38 -18.34
C ARG A 179 -4.92 4.02 -19.02
N ALA A 180 -4.79 2.98 -18.21
CA ALA A 180 -4.55 1.63 -18.67
C ALA A 180 -5.73 1.13 -19.51
N LEU A 181 -5.42 0.50 -20.64
CA LEU A 181 -6.39 -0.27 -21.42
C LEU A 181 -6.81 -1.52 -20.62
N PRO A 182 -8.01 -2.09 -20.86
CA PRO A 182 -8.48 -3.25 -20.09
C PRO A 182 -7.47 -4.40 -20.01
N HIS A 183 -6.83 -4.72 -21.13
CA HIS A 183 -5.81 -5.78 -21.18
C HIS A 183 -4.52 -5.43 -20.41
N GLU A 184 -4.21 -4.15 -20.20
CA GLU A 184 -3.09 -3.72 -19.35
C GLU A 184 -3.42 -3.89 -17.87
N VAL A 185 -4.68 -3.63 -17.49
CA VAL A 185 -5.19 -3.90 -16.14
C VAL A 185 -5.12 -5.40 -15.84
N ASP A 186 -5.55 -6.25 -16.78
CA ASP A 186 -5.46 -7.71 -16.63
C ASP A 186 -4.01 -8.18 -16.45
N ARG A 187 -3.08 -7.64 -17.26
CA ARG A 187 -1.64 -7.92 -17.11
C ARG A 187 -1.11 -7.47 -15.75
N ALA A 188 -1.50 -6.31 -15.26
CA ALA A 188 -1.08 -5.83 -13.95
C ALA A 188 -1.61 -6.74 -12.83
N ARG A 189 -2.90 -7.11 -12.90
CA ARG A 189 -3.52 -8.08 -11.97
C ARG A 189 -2.78 -9.42 -11.98
N ALA A 190 -2.46 -9.97 -13.15
CA ALA A 190 -1.69 -11.21 -13.27
C ALA A 190 -0.28 -11.11 -12.66
N ARG A 191 0.42 -9.97 -12.86
CA ARG A 191 1.74 -9.73 -12.24
C ARG A 191 1.65 -9.62 -10.73
N ILE A 192 0.62 -8.96 -10.20
CA ILE A 192 0.35 -8.88 -8.76
C ILE A 192 0.08 -10.28 -8.21
N ALA A 193 -0.81 -11.05 -8.85
CA ALA A 193 -1.14 -12.42 -8.44
C ALA A 193 0.08 -13.35 -8.41
N SER A 194 0.91 -13.33 -9.46
CA SER A 194 2.18 -14.08 -9.48
C SER A 194 3.09 -13.69 -8.32
N THR A 195 3.22 -12.40 -8.04
CA THR A 195 4.12 -11.93 -6.98
C THR A 195 3.56 -12.24 -5.58
N ILE A 196 2.24 -12.22 -5.40
CA ILE A 196 1.58 -12.66 -4.16
C ILE A 196 1.73 -14.17 -3.98
N ALA A 197 1.64 -14.97 -5.05
CA ALA A 197 1.91 -16.41 -5.00
C ALA A 197 3.38 -16.72 -4.67
N GLU A 198 4.33 -15.91 -5.16
CA GLU A 198 5.73 -15.96 -4.77
C GLU A 198 5.92 -15.60 -3.29
N LEU A 199 5.25 -14.55 -2.80
CA LEU A 199 5.26 -14.16 -1.37
C LEU A 199 4.67 -15.25 -0.49
N TRP A 200 3.55 -15.83 -0.90
CA TRP A 200 2.97 -17.01 -0.27
C TRP A 200 4.06 -18.08 -0.21
N SER A 201 4.50 -18.61 -1.35
CA SER A 201 5.41 -19.77 -1.41
C SER A 201 6.79 -19.56 -0.77
N SER A 202 7.15 -18.32 -0.42
CA SER A 202 8.34 -18.01 0.34
C SER A 202 8.14 -18.53 1.77
N ASN A 203 8.82 -19.64 2.10
CA ASN A 203 8.78 -20.27 3.42
C ASN A 203 9.62 -19.44 4.43
N GLU A 204 9.27 -18.17 4.57
CA GLU A 204 10.03 -17.14 5.29
C GLU A 204 9.24 -16.56 6.45
#